data_AF-A0A6J6BP53-F1
#
_entry.id   AF-A0A6J6BP53-F1
#
_cell.length_a   1.000
_cell.length_b   1.000
_cell.length_c   1.000
_cell.angle_alpha   90.00
_cell.angle_beta   90.00
_cell.angle_gamma   90.00
#
_symmetry.space_group_name_H-M   'P 1'
#
loop_
_entity.id
_entity.type
_entity.pdbx_description
1 polymer ?
#
loop_
_entity_poly.entity_id
_entity_poly.type
_entity_poly.pdbx_seq_one_letter_code
_entity_poly.pdbx_strand_id
1 'polypeptide(L)'
;MLAIPLFLPIFIYLNQFASISWGEESAQVLARESLRGYVQTKSDMSGQIVATQVIAIVGTKLGLSSKEIDSITINIECSRNPCISANSIIRNEIRIHLDNGRIVSAIAQEHLSPWL
;
A
#
# COMPACT_ATOMS: atom_id res chain seq x y z
N MET A 1 6.96 47.77 -11.61
CA MET A 1 6.92 46.89 -10.42
C MET A 1 6.40 45.53 -10.87
N LEU A 2 7.29 44.57 -11.06
CA LEU A 2 6.97 43.23 -11.51
C LEU A 2 6.70 42.36 -10.27
N ALA A 3 5.45 42.32 -9.82
CA ALA A 3 5.03 41.28 -8.89
C ALA A 3 4.78 40.02 -9.72
N ILE A 4 5.77 39.12 -9.80
CA ILE A 4 5.45 37.72 -10.10
C ILE A 4 4.45 37.32 -9.02
N PRO A 5 3.23 36.87 -9.37
CA PRO A 5 2.22 36.61 -8.38
C PRO A 5 2.76 35.51 -7.46
N LEU A 6 2.91 35.81 -6.17
CA LEU A 6 3.42 34.86 -5.17
C LEU A 6 2.58 33.56 -5.07
N PHE A 7 1.47 33.49 -5.80
CA PHE A 7 0.57 32.35 -5.92
C PHE A 7 1.15 31.18 -6.70
N LEU A 8 2.00 31.42 -7.71
CA LEU A 8 2.54 30.35 -8.56
C LEU A 8 3.34 29.29 -7.77
N PRO A 9 4.33 29.64 -6.92
CA PRO A 9 5.05 28.65 -6.11
C PRO A 9 4.13 27.93 -5.11
N ILE A 10 3.09 28.59 -4.60
CA ILE A 10 2.12 27.97 -3.68
C ILE A 10 1.30 26.90 -4.41
N PHE A 11 0.80 27.16 -5.62
CA PHE A 11 0.05 26.18 -6.40
C PHE A 11 0.90 24.95 -6.75
N ILE A 12 2.17 25.15 -7.10
CA ILE A 12 3.10 24.04 -7.40
C ILE A 12 3.29 23.19 -6.14
N TYR A 13 3.53 23.83 -5.00
CA TYR A 13 3.66 23.13 -3.72
C TYR A 13 2.38 22.35 -3.38
N LEU A 14 1.20 22.97 -3.40
CA LEU A 14 -0.06 22.29 -3.07
C LEU A 14 -0.34 21.07 -3.95
N ASN A 15 -0.04 21.13 -5.25
CA ASN A 15 -0.17 19.97 -6.13
C ASN A 15 0.82 18.85 -5.78
N GLN A 16 2.05 19.21 -5.44
CA GLN A 16 3.04 18.24 -4.97
C GLN A 16 2.64 17.59 -3.64
N PHE A 17 1.98 18.33 -2.74
CA PHE A 17 1.48 17.79 -1.47
C PHE A 17 0.27 16.90 -1.68
N ALA A 18 -0.68 17.32 -2.51
CA ALA A 18 -1.87 16.54 -2.82
C ALA A 18 -1.50 15.18 -3.43
N SER A 19 -0.55 15.14 -4.38
CA SER A 19 -0.10 13.89 -4.99
C SER A 19 0.61 12.94 -4.02
N ILE A 20 1.47 13.44 -3.13
CA ILE A 20 2.06 12.58 -2.07
C ILE A 20 0.98 12.06 -1.14
N SER A 21 0.12 12.94 -0.63
CA SER A 21 -0.88 12.58 0.38
C SER A 21 -1.82 11.50 -0.14
N TRP A 22 -2.24 11.61 -1.41
CA TRP A 22 -3.06 10.60 -2.07
C TRP A 22 -2.30 9.28 -2.29
N GLY A 23 -1.02 9.33 -2.63
CA GLY A 23 -0.18 8.15 -2.75
C GLY A 23 0.01 7.42 -1.41
N GLU A 24 0.23 8.16 -0.32
CA GLU A 24 0.33 7.62 1.04
C GLU A 24 -0.99 6.99 1.50
N GLU A 25 -2.12 7.66 1.26
CA GLU A 25 -3.45 7.12 1.55
C GLU A 25 -3.70 5.82 0.77
N SER A 26 -3.37 5.83 -0.53
CA SER A 26 -3.51 4.66 -1.40
C SER A 26 -2.66 3.49 -0.90
N ALA A 27 -1.39 3.74 -0.55
CA ALA A 27 -0.51 2.73 0.02
C ALA A 27 -1.08 2.16 1.32
N GLN A 28 -1.66 3.00 2.18
CA GLN A 28 -2.28 2.57 3.44
C GLN A 28 -3.51 1.68 3.22
N VAL A 29 -4.37 2.04 2.26
CA VAL A 29 -5.53 1.21 1.88
C VAL A 29 -5.06 -0.13 1.32
N LEU A 30 -4.09 -0.10 0.41
CA LEU A 30 -3.53 -1.31 -0.20
C LEU A 30 -2.91 -2.23 0.86
N ALA A 31 -2.11 -1.71 1.80
CA ALA A 31 -1.48 -2.49 2.85
C ALA A 31 -2.53 -3.21 3.71
N ARG A 32 -3.60 -2.51 4.09
CA ARG A 32 -4.68 -3.07 4.92
C ARG A 32 -5.51 -4.12 4.17
N GLU A 33 -5.95 -3.81 2.95
CA GLU A 33 -6.85 -4.71 2.22
C GLU A 33 -6.12 -5.94 1.68
N SER A 34 -4.87 -5.80 1.23
CA SER A 34 -4.07 -6.96 0.83
C SER A 34 -3.72 -7.86 2.01
N LEU A 35 -3.45 -7.29 3.19
CA LEU A 35 -3.25 -8.07 4.42
C LEU A 35 -4.55 -8.78 4.86
N ARG A 36 -5.70 -8.10 4.79
CA ARG A 36 -7.01 -8.72 5.05
C ARG A 36 -7.29 -9.91 4.13
N GLY A 37 -6.99 -9.76 2.84
CA GLY A 37 -7.09 -10.85 1.87
C GLY A 37 -6.15 -12.00 2.21
N TYR A 38 -4.89 -11.69 2.57
CA TYR A 38 -3.87 -12.68 2.93
C TYR A 38 -4.32 -13.58 4.10
N VAL A 39 -4.77 -12.97 5.20
CA VAL A 39 -5.12 -13.70 6.45
C VAL A 39 -6.37 -14.56 6.34
N GLN A 40 -7.23 -14.33 5.34
CA GLN A 40 -8.43 -15.13 5.10
C GLN A 40 -8.13 -16.45 4.36
N THR A 41 -6.90 -16.62 3.89
CA THR A 41 -6.49 -17.83 3.17
C THR A 41 -6.07 -18.96 4.10
N LYS A 42 -5.85 -20.15 3.55
CA LYS A 42 -5.46 -21.34 4.34
C LYS A 42 -3.96 -21.60 4.37
N SER A 43 -3.18 -20.92 3.55
CA SER A 43 -1.73 -21.10 3.47
C SER A 43 -1.04 -19.84 2.98
N ASP A 44 0.20 -19.65 3.41
CA ASP A 44 1.04 -18.49 3.07
C ASP A 44 1.16 -18.28 1.54
N MET A 45 1.27 -19.38 0.77
CA MET A 45 1.33 -19.34 -0.69
C MET A 45 0.03 -18.78 -1.29
N SER A 46 -1.12 -19.28 -0.85
CA SER A 46 -2.41 -18.75 -1.32
C SER A 46 -2.63 -17.31 -0.85
N GLY A 47 -2.17 -16.97 0.35
CA GLY A 47 -2.21 -15.62 0.90
C GLY A 47 -1.44 -14.64 0.03
N GLN A 48 -0.24 -15.00 -0.42
CA GLN A 48 0.57 -14.14 -1.31
C GLN A 48 -0.15 -13.88 -2.64
N ILE A 49 -0.77 -14.90 -3.24
CA ILE A 49 -1.51 -14.77 -4.49
C ILE A 49 -2.71 -13.83 -4.30
N VAL A 50 -3.48 -14.01 -3.22
CA VAL A 50 -4.64 -13.17 -2.92
C VAL A 50 -4.21 -11.73 -2.63
N ALA A 51 -3.13 -11.51 -1.86
CA ALA A 51 -2.59 -10.19 -1.59
C ALA A 51 -2.26 -9.43 -2.89
N THR A 52 -1.56 -10.07 -3.83
CA THR A 52 -1.25 -9.48 -5.15
C THR A 52 -2.51 -9.19 -5.97
N GLN A 53 -3.49 -10.09 -5.97
CA GLN A 53 -4.77 -9.87 -6.67
C GLN A 53 -5.54 -8.68 -6.07
N VAL A 54 -5.59 -8.57 -4.75
CA VAL A 54 -6.21 -7.45 -4.05
C VAL A 54 -5.52 -6.14 -4.43
N ILE A 55 -4.19 -6.12 -4.53
CA ILE A 55 -3.48 -4.91 -4.98
C ILE A 55 -3.86 -4.50 -6.39
N ALA A 56 -3.93 -5.43 -7.34
CA ALA A 56 -4.35 -5.11 -8.70
C ALA A 56 -5.79 -4.55 -8.75
N ILE A 57 -6.71 -5.16 -8.01
CA ILE A 57 -8.13 -4.76 -8.00
C ILE A 57 -8.35 -3.45 -7.23
N VAL A 58 -7.73 -3.29 -6.07
CA VAL A 58 -7.90 -2.10 -5.23
C VAL A 58 -7.11 -0.93 -5.83
N GLY A 59 -5.91 -1.17 -6.36
CA GLY A 59 -5.10 -0.14 -7.00
C GLY A 59 -5.78 0.49 -8.21
N THR A 60 -6.39 -0.34 -9.06
CA THR A 60 -7.21 0.17 -10.19
C THR A 60 -8.42 0.97 -9.72
N LYS A 61 -9.09 0.54 -8.63
CA LYS A 61 -10.22 1.29 -8.04
C LYS A 61 -9.81 2.61 -7.40
N LEU A 62 -8.61 2.67 -6.84
CA LEU A 62 -8.07 3.90 -6.27
C LEU A 62 -7.68 4.90 -7.36
N GLY A 63 -7.43 4.44 -8.59
CA GLY A 63 -7.06 5.28 -9.74
C GLY A 63 -5.56 5.30 -10.03
N LEU A 64 -4.80 4.36 -9.47
CA LEU A 64 -3.38 4.17 -9.80
C LEU A 64 -3.22 3.77 -11.27
N SER A 65 -2.17 4.28 -11.91
CA SER A 65 -1.84 3.89 -13.28
C SER A 65 -1.36 2.44 -13.33
N SER A 66 -1.40 1.79 -14.51
CA SER A 66 -0.90 0.42 -14.63
C SER A 66 0.58 0.33 -14.27
N LYS A 67 1.37 1.36 -14.60
CA LYS A 67 2.80 1.44 -14.25
C LYS A 67 3.00 1.55 -12.75
N GLU A 68 2.19 2.35 -12.07
CA GLU A 68 2.23 2.48 -10.62
C GLU A 68 1.88 1.15 -9.96
N ILE A 69 0.84 0.45 -10.44
CA ILE A 69 0.43 -0.87 -9.94
C ILE A 69 1.53 -1.92 -10.15
N ASP A 70 2.13 -1.95 -11.34
CA ASP A 70 3.22 -2.88 -11.66
C ASP A 70 4.49 -2.59 -10.84
N SER A 71 4.65 -1.36 -10.34
CA SER A 71 5.76 -0.98 -9.46
C SER A 71 5.56 -1.40 -7.99
N ILE A 72 4.35 -1.82 -7.61
CA ILE A 72 4.02 -2.08 -6.21
C ILE A 72 4.82 -3.28 -5.70
N THR A 73 5.57 -3.05 -4.62
CA THR A 73 6.28 -4.10 -3.90
C THR A 73 5.53 -4.45 -2.62
N ILE A 74 5.31 -5.75 -2.39
CA ILE A 74 4.71 -6.31 -1.18
C ILE A 74 5.82 -6.96 -0.36
N ASN A 75 5.97 -6.58 0.90
CA ASN A 75 6.85 -7.26 1.84
C ASN A 75 6.04 -7.74 3.05
N ILE A 76 5.84 -9.05 3.16
CA ILE A 76 5.11 -9.67 4.26
C ILE A 76 6.10 -10.31 5.23
N GLU A 77 6.06 -9.83 6.46
CA GLU A 77 6.85 -10.31 7.59
C GLU A 77 5.93 -10.99 8.61
N CYS A 78 6.37 -12.14 9.12
CA CYS A 78 5.57 -12.93 10.06
C CYS A 78 6.39 -13.22 11.32
N SER A 79 5.74 -13.11 12.48
CA SER A 79 6.37 -13.44 13.76
C SER A 79 6.57 -14.95 13.95
N ARG A 80 5.90 -15.79 13.15
CA ARG A 80 5.94 -17.26 13.17
C ARG A 80 5.91 -17.78 11.73
N ASN A 81 6.44 -18.99 11.53
CA ASN A 81 6.39 -19.70 10.26
C ASN A 81 5.76 -21.09 10.49
N PRO A 82 4.64 -21.45 9.84
CA PRO A 82 3.89 -20.68 8.82
C PRO A 82 3.24 -19.40 9.34
N CYS A 83 3.06 -18.42 8.47
CA CYS A 83 2.46 -17.12 8.79
C CYS A 83 1.02 -17.27 9.28
N ILE A 84 0.22 -18.09 8.59
CA ILE A 84 -1.16 -18.38 8.97
C ILE A 84 -1.17 -19.45 10.07
N SER A 85 -0.88 -19.02 11.29
CA SER A 85 -0.85 -19.86 12.50
C SER A 85 -1.42 -19.13 13.72
N ALA A 86 -1.88 -19.89 14.71
CA ALA A 86 -2.43 -19.33 15.95
C ALA A 86 -1.42 -18.40 16.65
N ASN A 87 -1.89 -17.22 17.06
CA ASN A 87 -1.09 -16.17 17.71
C ASN A 87 0.09 -15.66 16.87
N SER A 88 0.00 -15.73 15.53
CA SER A 88 0.96 -15.05 14.67
C SER A 88 0.61 -13.58 14.51
N ILE A 89 1.64 -12.76 14.32
CA ILE A 89 1.51 -11.36 13.92
C ILE A 89 2.05 -11.28 12.50
N ILE A 90 1.23 -10.78 11.59
CA ILE A 90 1.58 -10.62 10.19
C ILE A 90 1.63 -9.13 9.90
N ARG A 91 2.75 -8.68 9.35
CA ARG A 91 3.00 -7.28 9.00
C ARG A 91 3.22 -7.20 7.50
N ASN A 92 2.47 -6.33 6.85
CA ASN A 92 2.53 -6.11 5.42
C ASN A 92 2.97 -4.69 5.13
N GLU A 93 4.11 -4.55 4.48
CA GLU A 93 4.62 -3.28 3.97
C GLU A 93 4.38 -3.21 2.46
N ILE A 94 3.72 -2.13 2.04
CA ILE A 94 3.52 -1.77 0.64
C ILE A 94 4.42 -0.60 0.30
N ARG A 95 5.11 -0.69 -0.84
CA ARG A 95 5.84 0.42 -1.44
C ARG A 95 5.38 0.64 -2.87
N ILE A 96 5.12 1.89 -3.24
CA ILE A 96 4.62 2.29 -4.57
C ILE A 96 5.61 3.30 -5.15
N HIS A 97 6.00 3.10 -6.41
CA HIS A 97 6.74 4.11 -7.17
C HIS A 97 5.73 4.93 -7.99
N LEU A 98 5.49 6.17 -7.57
CA LEU A 98 4.56 7.07 -8.24
C LEU A 98 5.16 7.59 -9.54
N ASP A 99 4.30 7.97 -10.50
CA ASP A 99 4.75 8.47 -11.81
C ASP A 99 5.60 9.75 -11.73
N ASN A 100 5.51 10.49 -10.62
CA ASN A 100 6.36 11.67 -10.34
C ASN A 100 7.76 11.33 -9.80
N GLY A 101 8.13 10.04 -9.75
CA GLY A 101 9.41 9.52 -9.27
C GLY A 101 9.54 9.42 -7.75
N ARG A 102 8.48 9.74 -7.00
CA ARG A 102 8.47 9.60 -5.53
C ARG A 102 8.09 8.17 -5.13
N ILE A 103 8.64 7.73 -4.02
CA ILE A 103 8.29 6.45 -3.41
C ILE A 103 7.46 6.74 -2.16
N VAL A 104 6.28 6.15 -2.09
CA VAL A 104 5.43 6.16 -0.90
C VAL A 104 5.36 4.76 -0.33
N SER A 105 5.25 4.65 0.99
CA SER A 105 5.22 3.37 1.67
C SER A 105 4.25 3.39 2.85
N ALA A 106 3.60 2.27 3.09
CA ALA A 106 2.65 2.11 4.17
C ALA A 106 2.73 0.72 4.76
N ILE A 107 2.32 0.59 6.03
CA ILE A 107 2.39 -0.66 6.78
C ILE A 107 1.03 -0.94 7.42
N ALA A 108 0.59 -2.18 7.25
CA ALA A 108 -0.53 -2.75 8.00
C ALA A 108 -0.05 -3.94 8.83
N GLN A 109 -0.74 -4.22 9.93
CA GLN A 109 -0.45 -5.34 10.81
C GLN A 109 -1.75 -5.98 11.27
N GLU A 110 -1.77 -7.32 11.28
CA GLU A 110 -2.88 -8.14 11.75
C GLU A 110 -2.37 -9.13 12.81
N HIS A 111 -3.15 -9.32 13.87
CA HIS A 111 -2.87 -10.29 14.92
C HIS A 111 -3.85 -11.46 14.81
N LEU A 112 -3.35 -12.65 14.47
CA LEU A 112 -4.19 -13.84 14.37
C LEU A 112 -4.58 -14.36 15.74
N SER A 113 -5.86 -14.74 15.87
CA SER A 113 -6.38 -15.25 17.14
C SER A 113 -5.77 -16.62 17.50
N PRO A 114 -5.83 -17.02 18.79
CA PRO A 114 -5.40 -18.35 19.21
C PRO A 114 -6.25 -19.50 18.63
N TRP A 115 -7.46 -19.21 18.16
CA TRP A 115 -8.50 -20.19 17.83
C TRP A 115 -8.69 -20.38 16.32
N LEU A 116 -7.64 -20.12 15.54
CA LEU A 116 -7.62 -20.21 14.09
C LEU A 116 -7.98 -21.62 13.57
#